data_AF-A0A058ZV28-F1
#
_entry.id   AF-A0A058ZV28-F1
#
_cell.length_a   1.000
_cell.length_b   1.000
_cell.length_c   1.000
_cell.angle_alpha   90.00
_cell.angle_beta   90.00
_cell.angle_gamma   90.00
#
_symmetry.space_group_name_H-M   'P 1'
#
loop_
_entity.id
_entity.type
_entity.pdbx_description
1 polymer ?
#
loop_
_entity_poly.entity_id
_entity_poly.type
_entity_poly.pdbx_seq_one_letter_code
_entity_poly.pdbx_strand_id
1 'polypeptide(L)'
;DSHLGQIQHSLILDAFESNHENIPGWPWFVFLAGAMCCLICSSLSHLLASHSRKFYFFFWRLDYAGISVMIVCSFFAPIYYAFYCHPYSCFFYLGTISVLGTLVIITLLSPSLSSSKYRLFRTTLFLAMGFSGVIPAAHAIVIYWGHPHIFVALGYELLMGILYASGAWFYVTRIPEKWKPGAFDIAGHSHQIFHVLVVAAALAHCAATLVVMDFRQRTPTCAS
;
A
#
# COMPACT_ATOMS: atom_id res chain seq x y z
N ASP A 1 17.16 -8.51 20.11
CA ASP A 1 17.26 -7.39 19.14
C ASP A 1 18.16 -7.68 17.94
N SER A 2 19.23 -8.47 18.06
CA SER A 2 20.04 -8.91 16.90
C SER A 2 19.35 -9.94 16.00
N HIS A 3 18.46 -10.79 16.56
CA HIS A 3 17.83 -11.89 15.83
C HIS A 3 16.80 -11.44 14.77
N LEU A 4 16.01 -10.40 15.03
CA LEU A 4 14.97 -9.92 14.12
C LEU A 4 15.58 -9.19 12.89
N GLY A 5 16.64 -8.42 13.12
CA GLY A 5 17.40 -7.76 12.05
C GLY A 5 18.16 -8.75 11.17
N GLN A 6 18.68 -9.84 11.76
CA GLN A 6 19.29 -10.93 11.00
C GLN A 6 18.28 -11.67 10.11
N ILE A 7 17.07 -11.92 10.62
CA ILE A 7 15.97 -12.55 9.86
C ILE A 7 15.55 -11.65 8.69
N GLN A 8 15.43 -10.34 8.90
CA GLN A 8 15.04 -9.42 7.83
C GLN A 8 16.14 -9.26 6.76
N HIS A 9 17.42 -9.26 7.17
CA HIS A 9 18.56 -9.20 6.23
C HIS A 9 18.76 -10.52 5.48
N SER A 10 18.54 -11.67 6.12
CA SER A 10 18.58 -12.97 5.46
C SER A 10 17.41 -13.14 4.50
N LEU A 11 16.19 -12.74 4.86
CA LEU A 11 15.01 -12.80 3.99
C LEU A 11 15.17 -11.96 2.72
N ILE A 12 15.81 -10.78 2.81
CA ILE A 12 16.07 -9.95 1.63
C ILE A 12 17.09 -10.63 0.71
N LEU A 13 18.20 -11.17 1.25
CA LEU A 13 19.21 -11.87 0.44
C LEU A 13 18.67 -13.20 -0.14
N ASP A 14 17.92 -13.98 0.64
CA ASP A 14 17.30 -15.24 0.22
C ASP A 14 16.22 -15.02 -0.85
N ALA A 15 15.53 -13.87 -0.83
CA ALA A 15 14.61 -13.45 -1.90
C ALA A 15 15.34 -13.14 -3.22
N PHE A 16 16.61 -12.74 -3.17
CA PHE A 16 17.46 -12.54 -4.35
C PHE A 16 18.16 -13.84 -4.81
N GLU A 17 18.36 -14.84 -3.94
CA GLU A 17 19.18 -16.03 -4.23
C GLU A 17 18.42 -17.36 -4.44
N SER A 18 17.12 -17.47 -4.14
CA SER A 18 16.45 -18.78 -4.10
C SER A 18 16.06 -19.38 -5.47
N ASN A 19 16.92 -20.28 -5.96
CA ASN A 19 16.61 -21.33 -6.94
C ASN A 19 15.98 -22.58 -6.28
N HIS A 20 14.77 -22.46 -5.72
CA HIS A 20 13.99 -23.60 -5.23
C HIS A 20 12.51 -23.41 -5.63
N GLU A 21 12.01 -24.29 -6.51
CA GLU A 21 10.67 -24.28 -7.15
C GLU A 21 10.05 -22.88 -7.32
N ASN A 22 10.34 -22.27 -8.47
CA ASN A 22 10.15 -20.85 -8.77
C ASN A 22 8.71 -20.32 -8.57
N ILE A 23 8.36 -19.95 -7.34
CA ILE A 23 7.20 -19.12 -7.10
C ILE A 23 7.43 -17.78 -7.81
N PRO A 24 6.48 -17.32 -8.65
CA PRO A 24 6.72 -16.15 -9.46
C PRO A 24 6.93 -14.88 -8.61
N GLY A 25 8.03 -14.16 -8.88
CA GLY A 25 8.37 -12.89 -8.20
C GLY A 25 7.64 -11.66 -8.76
N TRP A 26 6.94 -11.77 -9.90
CA TRP A 26 6.24 -10.65 -10.53
C TRP A 26 5.25 -9.91 -9.61
N PRO A 27 4.48 -10.55 -8.69
CA PRO A 27 3.56 -9.84 -7.82
C PRO A 27 4.26 -8.85 -6.89
N TRP A 28 5.45 -9.22 -6.40
CA TRP A 28 6.26 -8.35 -5.55
C TRP A 28 6.82 -7.16 -6.33
N PHE A 29 7.27 -7.38 -7.58
CA PHE A 29 7.68 -6.28 -8.47
C PHE A 29 6.52 -5.32 -8.81
N VAL A 30 5.29 -5.82 -8.93
CA VAL A 30 4.10 -4.96 -9.11
C VAL A 30 3.92 -4.03 -7.90
N PHE A 31 4.03 -4.55 -6.68
CA PHE A 31 3.99 -3.72 -5.46
C PHE A 31 5.08 -2.64 -5.49
N LEU A 32 6.34 -3.03 -5.75
CA LEU A 32 7.46 -2.08 -5.79
C LEU A 32 7.28 -1.00 -6.85
N ALA A 33 6.87 -1.39 -8.07
CA ALA A 33 6.62 -0.44 -9.14
C ALA A 33 5.50 0.55 -8.77
N GLY A 34 4.42 0.07 -8.13
CA GLY A 34 3.34 0.92 -7.63
C GLY A 34 3.80 1.90 -6.55
N ALA A 35 4.60 1.43 -5.59
CA ALA A 35 5.17 2.26 -4.53
C ALA A 35 6.11 3.33 -5.10
N MET A 36 7.02 2.95 -5.99
CA MET A 36 7.93 3.89 -6.67
C MET A 36 7.16 4.92 -7.50
N CYS A 37 6.15 4.48 -8.26
CA CYS A 37 5.28 5.36 -9.03
C CYS A 37 4.61 6.41 -8.12
N CYS A 38 4.03 5.99 -7.00
CA CYS A 38 3.42 6.90 -6.03
C CYS A 38 4.42 7.93 -5.48
N LEU A 39 5.60 7.50 -5.05
CA LEU A 39 6.63 8.40 -4.50
C LEU A 39 7.15 9.39 -5.55
N ILE A 40 7.32 8.95 -6.80
CA ILE A 40 7.70 9.81 -7.92
C ILE A 40 6.59 10.82 -8.22
N CYS A 41 5.34 10.38 -8.33
CA CYS A 41 4.19 11.25 -8.54
C CYS A 41 4.10 12.31 -7.44
N SER A 42 4.31 11.92 -6.18
CA SER A 42 4.28 12.84 -5.05
C SER A 42 5.42 13.86 -5.10
N SER A 43 6.64 13.40 -5.34
CA SER A 43 7.84 14.25 -5.44
C SER A 43 7.71 15.27 -6.57
N LEU A 44 7.30 14.82 -7.76
CA LEU A 44 7.06 15.71 -8.91
C LEU A 44 5.96 16.72 -8.61
N SER A 45 4.91 16.29 -7.90
CA SER A 45 3.79 17.17 -7.60
C SER A 45 4.20 18.28 -6.64
N HIS A 46 4.94 17.95 -5.59
CA HIS A 46 5.48 18.96 -4.67
C HIS A 46 6.52 19.88 -5.32
N LEU A 47 7.30 19.38 -6.27
CA LEU A 47 8.30 20.18 -6.99
C LEU A 47 7.67 21.15 -8.00
N LEU A 48 6.65 20.70 -8.75
CA LEU A 48 6.13 21.40 -9.93
C LEU A 48 4.78 22.11 -9.71
N ALA A 49 4.11 21.90 -8.57
CA ALA A 49 2.80 22.50 -8.31
C ALA A 49 2.82 24.04 -8.22
N SER A 50 3.97 24.66 -7.90
CA SER A 50 4.12 26.12 -7.82
C SER A 50 4.27 26.81 -9.18
N HIS A 51 4.48 26.07 -10.27
CA HIS A 51 4.81 26.63 -11.58
C HIS A 51 3.65 27.43 -12.21
N SER A 52 2.42 26.90 -12.17
CA SER A 52 1.24 27.61 -12.68
C SER A 52 -0.06 27.03 -12.10
N ARG A 53 -1.16 27.77 -12.16
CA ARG A 53 -2.48 27.28 -11.70
C ARG A 53 -2.94 26.00 -12.41
N LYS A 54 -2.62 25.84 -13.71
CA LYS A 54 -2.93 24.61 -14.46
C LYS A 54 -2.10 23.43 -13.96
N PHE A 55 -0.80 23.65 -13.77
CA PHE A 55 0.13 22.63 -13.25
C PHE A 55 -0.24 22.21 -11.83
N TYR A 56 -0.56 23.17 -10.96
CA TYR A 56 -1.06 22.92 -9.60
C TYR A 56 -2.17 21.86 -9.59
N PHE A 57 -3.26 22.09 -10.32
CA PHE A 57 -4.39 21.14 -10.30
C PHE A 57 -4.06 19.79 -10.94
N PHE A 58 -3.23 19.78 -11.99
CA PHE A 58 -2.81 18.53 -12.63
C PHE A 58 -1.96 17.67 -11.69
N PHE A 59 -0.93 18.26 -11.09
CA PHE A 59 -0.01 17.55 -10.21
C PHE A 59 -0.68 17.08 -8.92
N TRP A 60 -1.52 17.90 -8.28
CA TRP A 60 -2.28 17.41 -7.12
C TRP A 60 -3.21 16.24 -7.44
N ARG A 61 -3.79 16.18 -8.65
CA ARG A 61 -4.56 15.00 -9.10
C ARG A 61 -3.65 13.80 -9.35
N LEU A 62 -2.46 14.02 -9.89
CA LEU A 62 -1.46 12.99 -10.13
C LEU A 62 -0.96 12.37 -8.82
N ASP A 63 -0.73 13.17 -7.78
CA ASP A 63 -0.36 12.70 -6.43
C ASP A 63 -1.45 11.77 -5.86
N TYR A 64 -2.72 12.18 -5.90
CA TYR A 64 -3.83 11.32 -5.47
C TYR A 64 -3.99 10.05 -6.32
N ALA A 65 -3.72 10.13 -7.62
CA ALA A 65 -3.72 8.97 -8.49
C ALA A 65 -2.57 8.00 -8.13
N GLY A 66 -1.40 8.53 -7.79
CA GLY A 66 -0.25 7.75 -7.28
C GLY A 66 -0.60 6.94 -6.04
N ILE A 67 -1.27 7.55 -5.06
CA ILE A 67 -1.77 6.83 -3.86
C ILE A 67 -2.71 5.69 -4.27
N SER A 68 -3.58 5.93 -5.25
CA SER A 68 -4.53 4.92 -5.72
C SER A 68 -3.81 3.74 -6.39
N VAL A 69 -2.82 4.02 -7.24
CA VAL A 69 -1.97 3.01 -7.88
C VAL A 69 -1.22 2.19 -6.83
N MET A 70 -0.62 2.84 -5.83
CA MET A 70 0.08 2.14 -4.75
C MET A 70 -0.83 1.17 -3.99
N ILE A 71 -2.05 1.59 -3.64
CA ILE A 71 -3.01 0.72 -2.94
C ILE A 71 -3.40 -0.48 -3.81
N VAL A 72 -3.64 -0.28 -5.11
CA VAL A 72 -3.96 -1.40 -6.01
C VAL A 72 -2.79 -2.37 -6.09
N CYS A 73 -1.59 -1.87 -6.34
CA CYS A 73 -0.40 -2.68 -6.51
C CYS A 73 0.00 -3.43 -5.22
N SER A 74 -0.22 -2.85 -4.04
CA SER A 74 0.09 -3.48 -2.75
C SER A 74 -0.77 -4.73 -2.50
N PHE A 75 -1.94 -4.85 -3.12
CA PHE A 75 -2.78 -6.03 -2.96
C PHE A 75 -2.27 -7.24 -3.74
N PHE A 76 -1.45 -7.06 -4.78
CA PHE A 76 -1.05 -8.14 -5.68
C PHE A 76 -0.22 -9.22 -4.98
N ALA A 77 0.90 -8.84 -4.34
CA ALA A 77 1.78 -9.79 -3.67
C ALA A 77 1.11 -10.60 -2.54
N PRO A 78 0.49 -9.99 -1.52
CA PRO A 78 -0.05 -10.74 -0.39
C PRO A 78 -1.21 -11.64 -0.82
N ILE A 79 -2.09 -11.19 -1.73
CA ILE A 79 -3.20 -12.02 -2.22
C ILE A 79 -2.69 -13.15 -3.09
N TYR A 80 -1.77 -12.88 -4.01
CA TYR A 80 -1.25 -13.92 -4.90
C TYR A 80 -0.56 -15.04 -4.12
N TYR A 81 0.30 -14.70 -3.15
CA TYR A 81 1.03 -15.70 -2.37
C TYR A 81 0.13 -16.41 -1.34
N ALA A 82 -0.78 -15.68 -0.66
CA ALA A 82 -1.72 -16.30 0.27
C ALA A 82 -2.69 -17.25 -0.46
N PHE A 83 -3.31 -16.81 -1.56
CA PHE A 83 -4.34 -17.56 -2.28
C PHE A 83 -3.81 -18.33 -3.50
N TYR A 84 -2.51 -18.63 -3.55
CA TYR A 84 -1.88 -19.36 -4.66
C TYR A 84 -2.62 -20.68 -4.98
N CYS A 85 -3.04 -21.41 -3.94
CA CYS A 85 -3.80 -22.66 -4.06
C CYS A 85 -5.32 -22.49 -4.24
N HIS A 86 -5.81 -21.25 -4.19
CA HIS A 86 -7.24 -20.92 -4.31
C HIS A 86 -7.44 -19.89 -5.43
N PRO A 87 -7.30 -20.32 -6.70
CA PRO A 87 -7.27 -19.40 -7.85
C PRO A 87 -8.53 -18.55 -7.97
N TYR A 88 -9.71 -19.12 -7.67
CA TYR A 88 -10.97 -18.38 -7.70
C TYR A 88 -10.97 -17.19 -6.73
N SER A 89 -10.53 -17.40 -5.48
CA SER A 89 -10.43 -16.33 -4.49
C SER A 89 -9.37 -15.30 -4.87
N CYS A 90 -8.21 -15.76 -5.36
CA CYS A 90 -7.14 -14.90 -5.84
C CYS A 90 -7.64 -13.95 -6.95
N PHE A 91 -8.22 -14.49 -8.03
CA PHE A 91 -8.74 -13.69 -9.14
C PHE A 91 -9.89 -12.78 -8.71
N PHE A 92 -10.77 -13.23 -7.82
CA PHE A 92 -11.87 -12.43 -7.33
C PHE A 92 -11.37 -11.18 -6.58
N TYR A 93 -10.42 -11.34 -5.66
CA TYR A 93 -9.90 -10.21 -4.88
C TYR A 93 -9.04 -9.27 -5.73
N LEU A 94 -8.14 -9.81 -6.57
CA LEU A 94 -7.32 -9.01 -7.48
C LEU A 94 -8.15 -8.27 -8.54
N GLY A 95 -9.20 -8.92 -9.06
CA GLY A 95 -10.15 -8.29 -9.96
C GLY A 95 -10.90 -7.15 -9.28
N THR A 96 -11.40 -7.39 -8.06
CA THR A 96 -12.14 -6.39 -7.28
C THR A 96 -11.30 -5.15 -6.99
N ILE A 97 -10.07 -5.31 -6.48
CA ILE A 97 -9.20 -4.16 -6.19
C ILE A 97 -8.81 -3.41 -7.46
N SER A 98 -8.57 -4.11 -8.57
CA SER A 98 -8.22 -3.51 -9.86
C SER A 98 -9.38 -2.68 -10.42
N VAL A 99 -10.63 -3.18 -10.33
CA VAL A 99 -11.82 -2.44 -10.75
C VAL A 99 -12.04 -1.21 -9.87
N LEU A 100 -12.00 -1.37 -8.54
CA LEU A 100 -12.17 -0.26 -7.60
C LEU A 100 -11.11 0.82 -7.84
N GLY A 101 -9.84 0.45 -7.95
CA GLY A 101 -8.74 1.37 -8.20
C GLY A 101 -8.84 2.08 -9.55
N THR A 102 -9.24 1.37 -10.61
CA THR A 102 -9.48 1.99 -11.92
C THR A 102 -10.59 3.04 -11.84
N LEU A 103 -11.70 2.73 -11.17
CA LEU A 103 -12.78 3.69 -10.95
C LEU A 103 -12.30 4.92 -10.16
N VAL A 104 -11.52 4.73 -9.11
CA VAL A 104 -10.91 5.82 -8.34
C VAL A 104 -10.04 6.70 -9.23
N ILE A 105 -9.12 6.12 -10.00
CA ILE A 105 -8.21 6.85 -10.89
C ILE A 105 -9.00 7.64 -11.94
N ILE A 106 -10.02 7.03 -12.56
CA ILE A 106 -10.91 7.73 -13.51
C ILE A 106 -11.58 8.93 -12.85
N THR A 107 -12.08 8.79 -11.62
CA THR A 107 -12.76 9.90 -10.91
C THR A 107 -11.80 11.04 -10.52
N LEU A 108 -10.52 10.73 -10.31
CA LEU A 108 -9.48 11.71 -9.97
C LEU A 108 -8.99 12.48 -11.20
N LEU A 109 -8.75 11.77 -12.30
CA LEU A 109 -8.16 12.35 -13.50
C LEU A 109 -9.21 12.98 -14.43
N SER A 110 -10.47 12.54 -14.38
CA SER A 110 -11.55 13.12 -15.18
C SER A 110 -11.99 14.49 -14.65
N PRO A 111 -11.89 15.58 -15.45
CA PRO A 111 -12.33 16.91 -15.04
C PRO A 111 -13.79 16.96 -14.60
N SER A 112 -14.68 16.24 -15.30
CA SER A 112 -16.12 16.21 -15.03
C SER A 112 -16.45 15.56 -13.69
N LEU A 113 -15.70 14.53 -13.30
CA LEU A 113 -15.88 13.78 -12.05
C LEU A 113 -15.09 14.37 -10.87
N SER A 114 -14.17 15.29 -11.14
CA SER A 114 -13.40 15.99 -10.09
C SER A 114 -14.19 17.06 -9.34
N SER A 115 -15.40 17.41 -9.82
CA SER A 115 -16.25 18.44 -9.21
C SER A 115 -16.74 18.08 -7.80
N SER A 116 -17.12 19.08 -7.00
CA SER A 116 -17.54 18.87 -5.61
C SER A 116 -18.79 17.97 -5.48
N LYS A 117 -19.60 17.86 -6.55
CA LYS A 117 -20.78 16.98 -6.61
C LYS A 117 -20.44 15.51 -6.41
N TYR A 118 -19.28 15.07 -6.89
CA TYR A 118 -18.82 13.67 -6.81
C TYR A 118 -17.87 13.41 -5.64
N ARG A 119 -17.70 14.37 -4.73
CA ARG A 119 -16.79 14.24 -3.58
C ARG A 119 -17.14 13.01 -2.73
N LEU A 120 -18.42 12.85 -2.38
CA LEU A 120 -18.87 11.71 -1.58
C LEU A 120 -18.60 10.39 -2.30
N PHE A 121 -18.96 10.30 -3.58
CA PHE A 121 -18.71 9.11 -4.40
C PHE A 121 -17.22 8.71 -4.42
N ARG A 122 -16.33 9.67 -4.65
CA ARG A 122 -14.89 9.44 -4.65
C ARG A 122 -14.36 9.00 -3.28
N THR A 123 -14.79 9.65 -2.20
CA THR A 123 -14.40 9.27 -0.85
C THR A 123 -14.90 7.86 -0.50
N THR A 124 -16.13 7.52 -0.85
CA THR A 124 -16.66 6.17 -0.65
C THR A 124 -15.87 5.12 -1.43
N LEU A 125 -15.51 5.39 -2.69
CA LEU A 125 -14.66 4.48 -3.48
C LEU A 125 -13.28 4.28 -2.84
N PHE A 126 -12.64 5.36 -2.39
CA PHE A 126 -11.35 5.28 -1.70
C PHE A 126 -11.42 4.47 -0.40
N LEU A 127 -12.47 4.68 0.41
CA LEU A 127 -12.68 3.93 1.64
C LEU A 127 -12.96 2.46 1.33
N ALA A 128 -13.82 2.17 0.35
CA ALA A 128 -14.10 0.80 -0.08
C ALA A 128 -12.81 0.10 -0.57
N MET A 129 -11.98 0.79 -1.34
CA MET A 129 -10.69 0.28 -1.79
C MET A 129 -9.78 -0.07 -0.62
N GLY A 130 -9.59 0.85 0.34
CA GLY A 130 -8.75 0.61 1.52
C GLY A 130 -9.27 -0.50 2.44
N PHE A 131 -10.57 -0.51 2.75
CA PHE A 131 -11.18 -1.51 3.64
C PHE A 131 -11.39 -2.87 2.98
N SER A 132 -11.33 -2.95 1.64
CA SER A 132 -11.49 -4.23 0.92
C SER A 132 -10.49 -5.29 1.38
N GLY A 133 -9.30 -4.89 1.87
CA GLY A 133 -8.25 -5.79 2.37
C GLY A 133 -8.61 -6.57 3.63
N VAL A 134 -9.61 -6.13 4.40
CA VAL A 134 -10.06 -6.85 5.61
C VAL A 134 -10.64 -8.22 5.26
N ILE A 135 -11.36 -8.31 4.14
CA ILE A 135 -12.01 -9.55 3.69
C ILE A 135 -10.98 -10.65 3.30
N PRO A 136 -10.01 -10.41 2.39
CA PRO A 136 -9.00 -11.41 2.07
C PRO A 136 -8.10 -11.72 3.26
N ALA A 137 -7.80 -10.76 4.15
CA ALA A 137 -7.05 -11.03 5.37
C ALA A 137 -7.80 -12.01 6.29
N ALA A 138 -9.10 -11.76 6.56
CA ALA A 138 -9.92 -12.66 7.34
C ALA A 138 -10.05 -14.05 6.70
N HIS A 139 -10.24 -14.11 5.38
CA HIS A 139 -10.32 -15.37 4.65
C HIS A 139 -8.99 -16.15 4.70
N ALA A 140 -7.84 -15.49 4.57
CA ALA A 140 -6.54 -16.13 4.70
C ALA A 140 -6.31 -16.73 6.10
N ILE A 141 -6.75 -16.04 7.16
CA ILE A 141 -6.70 -16.55 8.54
C ILE A 141 -7.55 -17.82 8.70
N VAL A 142 -8.74 -17.86 8.10
CA VAL A 142 -9.63 -19.02 8.16
C VAL A 142 -9.02 -20.23 7.46
N ILE A 143 -8.42 -20.04 6.28
CA ILE A 143 -7.81 -21.15 5.51
C ILE A 143 -6.54 -21.66 6.20
N TYR A 144 -5.70 -20.75 6.68
CA TYR A 144 -4.37 -21.07 7.21
C TYR A 144 -4.31 -20.95 8.73
N TRP A 145 -5.40 -21.34 9.40
CA TRP A 145 -5.49 -21.24 10.85
C TRP A 145 -4.34 -21.97 11.55
N GLY A 146 -3.67 -21.27 12.47
CA GLY A 146 -2.52 -21.80 13.20
C GLY A 146 -1.16 -21.69 12.50
N HIS A 147 -1.08 -21.21 11.25
CA HIS A 147 0.22 -21.01 10.59
C HIS A 147 0.91 -19.71 11.06
N PRO A 148 2.10 -19.77 11.67
CA PRO A 148 2.74 -18.62 12.30
C PRO A 148 3.07 -17.49 11.31
N HIS A 149 3.48 -17.82 10.07
CA HIS A 149 3.81 -16.83 9.05
C HIS A 149 2.62 -15.92 8.70
N ILE A 150 1.40 -16.48 8.64
CA ILE A 150 0.18 -15.70 8.32
C ILE A 150 -0.14 -14.72 9.45
N PHE A 151 0.02 -15.12 10.71
CA PHE A 151 -0.18 -14.21 11.85
C PHE A 151 0.91 -13.13 11.94
N VAL A 152 2.16 -13.47 11.64
CA VAL A 152 3.25 -12.48 11.58
C VAL A 152 3.01 -11.47 10.46
N ALA A 153 2.64 -11.92 9.27
CA ALA A 153 2.27 -11.05 8.15
C ALA A 153 1.09 -10.14 8.52
N LEU A 154 0.05 -10.68 9.15
CA LEU A 154 -1.08 -9.90 9.65
C LEU A 154 -0.65 -8.84 10.68
N GLY A 155 0.29 -9.17 11.56
CA GLY A 155 0.86 -8.21 12.51
C GLY A 155 1.52 -7.02 11.81
N TYR A 156 2.27 -7.27 10.73
CA TYR A 156 2.84 -6.21 9.90
C TYR A 156 1.78 -5.42 9.12
N GLU A 157 0.72 -6.06 8.62
CA GLU A 157 -0.41 -5.36 7.97
C GLU A 157 -1.19 -4.48 8.96
N LEU A 158 -1.37 -4.92 10.21
CA LEU A 158 -1.96 -4.12 11.28
C LEU A 158 -1.07 -2.92 11.62
N LEU A 159 0.25 -3.12 11.71
CA LEU A 159 1.21 -2.03 11.90
C LEU A 159 1.13 -1.02 10.74
N MET A 160 1.09 -1.48 9.49
CA MET A 160 0.87 -0.64 8.31
C MET A 160 -0.41 0.18 8.48
N GLY A 161 -1.53 -0.45 8.86
CA GLY A 161 -2.80 0.23 9.09
C GLY A 161 -2.73 1.31 10.17
N ILE A 162 -2.05 1.04 11.29
CA ILE A 162 -1.83 2.01 12.36
C ILE A 162 -0.97 3.18 11.89
N LEU A 163 0.09 2.92 11.14
CA LEU A 163 0.97 3.95 10.58
C LEU A 163 0.21 4.86 9.59
N TYR A 164 -0.59 4.29 8.70
CA TYR A 164 -1.44 5.07 7.80
C TYR A 164 -2.49 5.90 8.54
N ALA A 165 -3.19 5.32 9.52
CA ALA A 165 -4.17 6.04 10.31
C ALA A 165 -3.53 7.21 11.08
N SER A 166 -2.35 6.97 11.66
CA SER A 166 -1.57 8.01 12.36
C SER A 166 -1.11 9.11 11.41
N GLY A 167 -0.63 8.75 10.21
CA GLY A 167 -0.26 9.73 9.18
C GLY A 167 -1.45 10.58 8.77
N ALA A 168 -2.58 9.96 8.46
CA ALA A 168 -3.81 10.66 8.10
C ALA A 168 -4.28 11.59 9.22
N TRP A 169 -4.15 11.17 10.48
CA TRP A 169 -4.44 12.00 11.64
C TRP A 169 -3.57 13.26 11.68
N PHE A 170 -2.24 13.15 11.53
CA PHE A 170 -1.36 14.31 11.45
C PHE A 170 -1.75 15.24 10.30
N TYR A 171 -1.92 14.68 9.10
CA TYR A 171 -2.29 15.43 7.89
C TYR A 171 -3.59 16.24 8.07
N VAL A 172 -4.62 15.64 8.67
CA VAL A 172 -5.92 16.30 8.89
C VAL A 172 -5.87 17.31 10.02
N THR A 173 -5.21 16.99 11.14
CA THR A 173 -5.19 17.85 12.33
C THR A 173 -4.24 19.05 12.21
N ARG A 174 -3.29 19.00 11.26
CA ARG A 174 -2.25 20.03 11.04
C ARG A 174 -1.38 20.26 12.28
N ILE A 175 -1.15 19.22 13.07
CA ILE A 175 -0.25 19.24 14.23
C ILE A 175 1.14 18.78 13.75
N PRO A 176 2.25 19.45 14.15
CA PRO A 176 2.35 20.46 15.21
C PRO A 176 2.22 21.92 14.77
N GLU A 177 2.15 22.22 13.46
CA GLU A 177 2.15 23.61 12.95
C GLU A 177 0.96 24.43 13.43
N LYS A 178 -0.17 23.79 13.73
CA LYS A 178 -1.35 24.42 14.35
C LYS A 178 -1.05 24.95 15.75
N TRP A 179 -0.15 24.31 16.51
CA TRP A 179 0.17 24.72 17.89
C TRP A 179 1.19 25.86 17.93
N LYS A 180 2.11 25.92 16.98
CA LYS A 180 3.11 26.98 16.89
C LYS A 180 3.31 27.43 15.43
N PRO A 181 2.45 28.32 14.93
CA PRO A 181 2.58 28.88 13.59
C PRO A 181 3.97 29.53 13.38
N GLY A 182 4.58 29.32 12.22
CA GLY A 182 5.91 29.85 11.88
C GLY A 182 7.10 28.99 12.34
N ALA A 183 6.92 28.08 13.29
CA ALA A 183 8.03 27.26 13.81
C ALA A 183 8.35 26.03 12.95
N PHE A 184 7.39 25.57 12.16
CA PHE A 184 7.49 24.33 11.37
C PHE A 184 7.41 24.59 9.85
N ASP A 185 7.67 25.82 9.40
CA ASP A 185 7.47 26.23 8.00
C ASP A 185 8.38 25.48 7.02
N ILE A 186 9.57 25.05 7.46
CA ILE A 186 10.56 24.35 6.63
C ILE A 186 10.61 22.84 6.94
N ALA A 187 10.58 22.47 8.22
CA ALA A 187 10.76 21.10 8.67
C ALA A 187 9.82 20.73 9.82
N GLY A 188 9.37 19.48 9.84
CA GLY A 188 8.58 18.89 10.92
C GLY A 188 7.08 19.26 10.92
N HIS A 189 6.58 19.89 9.86
CA HIS A 189 5.13 20.11 9.71
C HIS A 189 4.41 18.79 9.40
N SER A 190 3.11 18.76 9.68
CA SER A 190 2.27 17.56 9.60
C SER A 190 2.35 16.81 8.27
N HIS A 191 2.45 17.53 7.16
CA HIS A 191 2.56 16.94 5.82
C HIS A 191 3.89 16.20 5.60
N GLN A 192 5.00 16.65 6.18
CA GLN A 192 6.26 15.89 6.16
C GLN A 192 6.16 14.64 7.03
N ILE A 193 5.57 14.77 8.22
CA ILE A 193 5.34 13.62 9.13
C ILE A 193 4.47 12.58 8.44
N PHE A 194 3.41 13.01 7.74
CA PHE A 194 2.55 12.15 6.94
C PHE A 194 3.36 11.34 5.92
N HIS A 195 4.20 11.98 5.12
CA HIS A 195 5.04 11.29 4.13
C HIS A 195 5.99 10.27 4.76
N VAL A 196 6.63 10.61 5.89
CA VAL A 196 7.50 9.69 6.63
C VAL A 196 6.71 8.45 7.09
N LEU A 197 5.50 8.65 7.62
CA LEU A 197 4.64 7.54 8.06
C LEU A 197 4.11 6.70 6.89
N VAL A 198 3.86 7.30 5.72
CA VAL A 198 3.50 6.56 4.49
C VAL A 198 4.64 5.66 4.04
N VAL A 199 5.89 6.14 4.07
CA VAL A 199 7.07 5.32 3.75
C VAL A 199 7.25 4.20 4.77
N ALA A 200 7.13 4.49 6.07
CA ALA A 200 7.20 3.48 7.11
C ALA A 200 6.11 2.40 6.96
N ALA A 201 4.88 2.81 6.62
CA ALA A 201 3.78 1.88 6.33
C ALA A 201 4.09 1.00 5.12
N ALA A 202 4.63 1.57 4.03
CA ALA A 202 5.05 0.81 2.86
C ALA A 202 6.16 -0.22 3.19
N LEU A 203 7.08 0.12 4.08
CA LEU A 203 8.12 -0.81 4.56
C LEU A 203 7.53 -1.93 5.44
N ALA A 204 6.57 -1.61 6.32
CA ALA A 204 5.85 -2.63 7.10
C ALA A 204 5.09 -3.60 6.17
N HIS A 205 4.42 -3.07 5.14
CA HIS A 205 3.78 -3.88 4.11
C HIS A 205 4.79 -4.72 3.31
N CYS A 206 5.94 -4.16 2.96
CA CYS A 206 7.03 -4.91 2.33
C CYS A 206 7.44 -6.12 3.19
N ALA A 207 7.63 -5.91 4.51
CA ALA A 207 7.91 -7.00 5.44
C ALA A 207 6.79 -8.06 5.48
N ALA A 208 5.51 -7.63 5.50
CA ALA A 208 4.37 -8.54 5.44
C ALA A 208 4.42 -9.41 4.17
N THR A 209 4.61 -8.79 3.00
CA THR A 209 4.64 -9.51 1.71
C THR A 209 5.80 -10.49 1.60
N LEU A 210 6.99 -10.13 2.11
CA LEU A 210 8.13 -11.06 2.17
C LEU A 210 7.84 -12.26 3.07
N VAL A 211 7.16 -12.06 4.21
CA VAL A 211 6.77 -13.16 5.10
C VAL A 211 5.74 -14.09 4.43
N VAL A 212 4.76 -13.55 3.69
CA VAL A 212 3.78 -14.38 2.96
C VAL A 212 4.45 -15.11 1.78
N MET A 213 5.41 -14.47 1.11
CA MET A 213 6.19 -15.08 0.04
C MET A 213 7.05 -16.25 0.57
N ASP A 214 7.76 -16.07 1.68
CA ASP A 214 8.53 -17.13 2.35
C ASP A 214 7.62 -18.28 2.82
N PHE A 215 6.44 -17.98 3.37
CA PHE A 215 5.43 -18.99 3.65
C PHE A 215 5.10 -19.83 2.41
N ARG A 216 4.83 -19.16 1.28
CA ARG A 216 4.50 -19.86 0.04
C ARG A 216 5.69 -20.67 -0.49
N GLN A 217 6.91 -20.16 -0.40
CA GLN A 217 8.14 -20.88 -0.79
C GLN A 217 8.36 -22.15 0.00
N ARG A 218 7.99 -22.16 1.28
CA ARG A 218 8.06 -23.35 2.13
C ARG A 218 6.92 -24.33 1.88
N THR A 219 5.82 -23.88 1.30
CA THR A 219 4.64 -24.70 0.97
C THR A 219 4.23 -24.54 -0.50
N PRO A 220 5.05 -25.00 -1.46
CA PRO A 220 4.82 -24.76 -2.89
C PRO A 220 3.67 -25.61 -3.45
N THR A 221 3.41 -26.77 -2.86
CA THR A 221 2.36 -27.69 -3.29
C THR A 221 1.00 -27.32 -2.70
N CYS A 222 -0.03 -27.49 -3.51
CA CYS A 222 -1.41 -27.39 -3.07
C CYS A 222 -1.91 -28.80 -2.76
N ALA A 223 -2.56 -28.98 -1.60
CA ALA A 223 -3.23 -30.25 -1.31
C ALA A 223 -4.32 -30.49 -2.38
N SER A 224 -4.28 -31.69 -2.98
CA SER A 224 -5.20 -32.15 -4.03
C SER A 224 -6.63 -32.28 -3.53
#